data_AF-A0A1B6HBH7-F1
#
_entry.id   AF-A0A1B6HBH7-F1
#
_cell.length_a   1.000
_cell.length_b   1.000
_cell.length_c   1.000
_cell.angle_alpha   90.00
_cell.angle_beta   90.00
_cell.angle_gamma   90.00
#
_symmetry.space_group_name_H-M   'P 1'
#
loop_
_entity.id
_entity.type
_entity.pdbx_description
1 polymer ?
#
loop_
_entity_poly.entity_id
_entity_poly.type
_entity_poly.pdbx_seq_one_letter_code
_entity_poly.pdbx_strand_id
1 'polypeptide(L)'
;MGISTIDDSLFAHLKDQDILREAAAILREEIMGIKKRKLPNNLTSQRLIKGECSTPPMISEFFSSILGCSRRKRRNCDSFQRHVQSLSQDVIYMTHNGNMKTSKHICLGMALKSLTSSRKIIDIINRYGHCISYTAVEELETEATFSSISRTEICPEVINKKENLVAGMAFDNYDRFVDTKTGKDTLHDTVGIMYQNINPKDDNVLAEEEEEEEKEDNEGCKRDSPRRRSFETIDFELPQCAKKLKKMSNIQTESEEEVHIIVHKSLYDRIDRIWMLSHALGLLNTPMWTGFNSNIVIDNTPQQIITYLTPINHSPTSNAVVLATMQQCMAALQELNQEYMQVTYDLAIAKIALQIQATEGNTFQKLFIHLGAFHIMMSYFKAIGKVINDCGLSTIMVESEMLASGSVSSFIDGKHFNRCRRLHPMMALGLQIMHFRSFLRHKNIKISEDIIQENEWLQNCQEFSFFIHNESLKELCEEYVIYEQQTLNGE
;
A
#
# COMPACT_ATOMS: atom_id res chain seq x y z
N MET A 1 44.63 11.36 75.48
CA MET A 1 44.98 11.83 74.13
C MET A 1 44.83 10.62 73.21
N GLY A 2 44.03 10.58 72.15
CA GLY A 2 43.27 11.62 71.45
C GLY A 2 41.97 11.05 70.85
N ILE A 3 41.17 11.99 70.33
CA ILE A 3 39.79 11.87 69.86
C ILE A 3 39.72 11.56 68.35
N SER A 4 38.61 10.96 67.92
CA SER A 4 38.02 10.87 66.56
C SER A 4 38.69 9.88 65.58
N THR A 5 37.97 9.20 64.69
CA THR A 5 36.74 9.59 63.96
C THR A 5 35.81 8.40 63.76
N ILE A 6 34.51 8.65 63.94
CA ILE A 6 33.44 7.82 63.39
C ILE A 6 33.57 7.89 61.87
N ASP A 7 33.49 6.73 61.22
CA ASP A 7 33.60 6.57 59.78
C ASP A 7 32.44 7.29 59.05
N ASP A 8 32.76 8.42 58.41
CA ASP A 8 31.84 9.24 57.61
C ASP A 8 31.28 8.50 56.36
N SER A 9 31.77 7.29 56.04
CA SER A 9 31.29 6.49 54.91
C SER A 9 29.94 5.78 55.17
N LEU A 10 29.54 5.60 56.44
CA LEU A 10 28.25 4.98 56.77
C LEU A 10 27.06 5.95 56.57
N PHE A 11 27.30 7.26 56.73
CA PHE A 11 26.27 8.31 56.57
C PHE A 11 26.08 8.78 55.12
N ALA A 12 27.09 8.63 54.25
CA ALA A 12 26.95 8.93 52.83
C ALA A 12 25.96 7.97 52.14
N HIS A 13 26.03 6.67 52.46
CA HIS A 13 25.08 5.67 51.96
C HIS A 13 23.67 5.80 52.52
N LEU A 14 23.50 6.28 53.76
CA LEU A 14 22.18 6.58 54.32
C LEU A 14 21.52 7.75 53.58
N LYS A 15 22.26 8.83 53.29
CA LYS A 15 21.74 9.97 52.51
C LYS A 15 21.34 9.59 51.09
N ASP A 16 22.15 8.78 50.41
CA ASP A 16 21.81 8.32 49.05
C ASP A 16 20.58 7.41 49.05
N GLN A 17 20.43 6.53 50.05
CA GLN A 17 19.23 5.70 50.20
C GLN A 17 17.98 6.52 50.51
N ASP A 18 18.11 7.56 51.34
CA ASP A 18 16.99 8.44 51.67
C ASP A 18 16.55 9.26 50.46
N ILE A 19 17.49 9.82 49.68
CA ILE A 19 17.19 10.54 48.42
C ILE A 19 16.52 9.61 47.41
N LEU A 20 16.99 8.37 47.26
CA LEU A 20 16.38 7.40 46.34
C LEU A 20 14.97 7.01 46.78
N ARG A 21 14.73 6.84 48.08
CA ARG A 21 13.39 6.55 48.62
C ARG A 21 12.45 7.73 48.46
N GLU A 22 12.93 8.94 48.68
CA GLU A 22 12.15 10.17 48.50
C GLU A 22 11.81 10.38 47.02
N ALA A 23 12.78 10.22 46.11
CA ALA A 23 12.54 10.27 44.68
C ALA A 23 11.53 9.19 44.23
N ALA A 24 11.65 7.96 44.74
CA ALA A 24 10.70 6.90 44.45
C ALA A 24 9.30 7.20 45.01
N ALA A 25 9.19 7.83 46.18
CA ALA A 25 7.92 8.24 46.77
C ALA A 25 7.25 9.34 45.95
N ILE A 26 8.00 10.36 45.52
CA ILE A 26 7.51 11.43 44.64
C ILE A 26 7.00 10.86 43.32
N LEU A 27 7.79 10.00 42.66
CA LEU A 27 7.37 9.35 41.42
C LEU A 27 6.14 8.47 41.63
N ARG A 28 6.06 7.75 42.75
CA ARG A 28 4.90 6.91 43.07
C ARG A 28 3.65 7.75 43.31
N GLU A 29 3.76 8.86 44.02
CA GLU A 29 2.66 9.80 44.24
C GLU A 29 2.12 10.34 42.90
N GLU A 30 3.02 10.78 42.02
CA GLU A 30 2.68 11.24 40.67
C GLU A 30 1.96 10.14 39.86
N ILE A 31 2.46 8.90 39.90
CA ILE A 31 1.84 7.76 39.22
C ILE A 31 0.44 7.47 39.78
N MET A 32 0.29 7.45 41.11
CA MET A 32 -0.98 7.16 41.76
C MET A 32 -2.01 8.28 41.55
N GLY A 33 -1.56 9.50 41.26
CA GLY A 33 -2.38 10.65 40.89
C GLY A 33 -2.92 10.64 39.45
N ILE A 34 -2.46 9.70 38.59
CA ILE A 34 -2.88 9.65 37.18
C ILE A 34 -4.38 9.35 37.07
N LYS A 35 -5.12 10.24 36.42
CA LYS A 35 -6.54 10.02 36.11
C LYS A 35 -6.69 8.93 35.06
N LYS A 36 -7.30 7.81 35.44
CA LYS A 36 -7.63 6.71 34.52
C LYS A 36 -8.75 7.13 33.56
N ARG A 37 -8.46 7.13 32.25
CA ARG A 37 -9.45 7.22 31.17
C ARG A 37 -9.86 5.81 30.78
N LYS A 38 -11.02 5.33 31.24
CA LYS A 38 -11.51 4.00 30.83
C LYS A 38 -11.68 3.98 29.31
N LEU A 39 -11.23 2.90 28.68
CA LEU A 39 -11.50 2.66 27.28
C LEU A 39 -13.03 2.50 27.09
N PRO A 40 -13.65 3.26 26.16
CA PRO A 40 -15.09 3.19 25.91
C PRO A 40 -15.49 1.84 25.29
N ASN A 41 -16.80 1.64 25.11
CA ASN A 41 -17.33 0.48 24.40
C ASN A 41 -17.15 0.62 22.88
N ASN A 42 -17.25 1.83 22.32
CA ASN A 42 -16.93 2.11 20.92
C ASN A 42 -15.40 2.29 20.77
N LEU A 43 -14.70 1.20 20.46
CA LEU A 43 -13.24 1.17 20.36
C LEU A 43 -12.79 1.49 18.94
N THR A 44 -12.00 2.57 18.81
CA THR A 44 -11.27 2.93 17.58
C THR A 44 -9.77 2.68 17.74
N SER A 45 -9.07 2.54 16.61
CA SER A 45 -7.61 2.35 16.58
C SER A 45 -6.87 3.47 17.31
N GLN A 46 -7.28 4.72 17.12
CA GLN A 46 -6.67 5.87 17.81
C GLN A 46 -6.84 5.78 19.34
N ARG A 47 -8.00 5.34 19.84
CA ARG A 47 -8.22 5.18 21.30
C ARG A 47 -7.40 4.05 21.90
N LEU A 48 -7.23 2.95 21.16
CA LEU A 48 -6.33 1.86 21.57
C LEU A 48 -4.88 2.34 21.64
N ILE A 49 -4.45 3.16 20.67
CA ILE A 49 -3.11 3.77 20.64
C ILE A 49 -2.93 4.77 21.80
N LYS A 50 -3.93 5.58 22.14
CA LYS A 50 -3.87 6.52 23.28
C LYS A 50 -3.80 5.79 24.63
N GLY A 51 -4.44 4.62 24.75
CA GLY A 51 -4.51 3.84 25.98
C GLY A 51 -5.33 4.49 27.10
N GLU A 52 -5.25 3.95 28.31
CA GLU A 52 -6.06 4.40 29.47
C GLU A 52 -5.48 5.62 30.20
N CYS A 53 -4.28 6.08 29.85
CA CYS A 53 -3.60 7.21 30.51
C CYS A 53 -2.52 7.82 29.62
N SER A 54 -2.18 9.10 29.87
CA SER A 54 -0.98 9.74 29.34
C SER A 54 0.19 9.60 30.31
N THR A 55 1.42 9.70 29.81
CA THR A 55 2.62 9.71 30.66
C THR A 55 2.84 11.10 31.25
N PRO A 56 2.90 11.26 32.59
CA PRO A 56 3.28 12.52 33.21
C PRO A 56 4.67 13.02 32.77
N PRO A 57 4.87 14.34 32.55
CA PRO A 57 6.15 14.91 32.17
C PRO A 57 7.28 14.54 33.14
N MET A 58 7.00 14.54 34.45
CA MET A 58 7.99 14.23 35.50
C MET A 58 8.58 12.82 35.35
N ILE A 59 7.77 11.81 35.04
CA ILE A 59 8.23 10.43 34.85
C ILE A 59 9.09 10.34 33.58
N SER A 60 8.66 11.02 32.51
CA SER A 60 9.42 11.09 31.27
C SER A 60 10.77 11.79 31.47
N GLU A 61 10.81 12.86 32.26
CA GLU A 61 12.04 13.59 32.60
C GLU A 61 12.99 12.74 33.47
N PHE A 62 12.45 11.96 34.41
CA PHE A 62 13.23 11.02 35.21
C PHE A 62 13.93 9.97 34.34
N PHE A 63 13.19 9.28 33.47
CA PHE A 63 13.79 8.29 32.56
C PHE A 63 14.68 8.91 31.48
N SER A 64 14.36 10.12 31.01
CA SER A 64 15.23 10.91 30.13
C SER A 64 16.55 11.24 30.82
N SER A 65 16.52 11.52 32.13
CA SER A 65 17.71 11.78 32.93
C SER A 65 18.56 10.52 33.14
N ILE A 66 17.93 9.37 33.41
CA ILE A 66 18.60 8.06 33.54
C ILE A 66 19.27 7.66 32.21
N LEU A 67 18.53 7.71 31.10
CA LEU A 67 19.01 7.23 29.80
C LEU A 67 19.94 8.23 29.09
N GLY A 68 19.81 9.51 29.39
CA GLY A 68 20.29 10.61 28.57
C GLY A 68 21.65 11.19 28.91
N CYS A 69 22.45 10.58 29.80
CA CYS A 69 23.79 11.02 30.27
C CYS A 69 24.39 12.21 29.49
N SER A 70 24.44 13.41 30.09
CA SER A 70 25.10 14.68 29.68
C SER A 70 25.10 15.13 28.20
N ARG A 71 24.55 14.37 27.24
CA ARG A 71 24.69 14.57 25.80
C ARG A 71 23.37 15.04 25.19
N ARG A 72 23.19 16.36 25.09
CA ARG A 72 22.00 17.02 24.51
C ARG A 72 21.57 16.46 23.14
N LYS A 73 22.51 16.18 22.23
CA LYS A 73 22.18 15.63 20.89
C LYS A 73 21.42 14.29 20.93
N ARG A 74 21.65 13.46 21.95
CA ARG A 74 20.97 12.15 22.09
C ARG A 74 19.53 12.30 22.55
N ARG A 75 19.22 13.36 23.32
CA ARG A 75 17.89 13.61 23.88
C ARG A 75 16.85 14.00 22.82
N ASN A 76 17.28 14.52 21.67
CA ASN A 76 16.39 14.97 20.60
C ASN A 76 16.13 13.91 19.51
N CYS A 77 16.58 12.66 19.70
CA CYS A 77 16.36 11.59 18.73
C CYS A 77 15.07 10.83 19.02
N ASP A 78 14.27 10.53 18.00
CA ASP A 78 13.00 9.80 18.14
C ASP A 78 13.15 8.41 18.76
N SER A 79 14.27 7.73 18.46
CA SER A 79 14.59 6.45 19.11
C SER A 79 14.78 6.62 20.61
N PHE A 80 15.43 7.70 21.05
CA PHE A 80 15.61 7.99 22.46
C PHE A 80 14.28 8.28 23.16
N GLN A 81 13.44 9.12 22.55
CA GLN A 81 12.11 9.45 23.07
C GLN A 81 11.21 8.21 23.19
N ARG A 82 11.25 7.31 22.19
CA ARG A 82 10.54 6.02 22.28
C ARG A 82 11.00 5.16 23.45
N HIS A 83 12.30 5.07 23.72
CA HIS A 83 12.81 4.31 24.87
C HIS A 83 12.38 4.92 26.21
N VAL A 84 12.44 6.25 26.33
CA VAL A 84 11.96 6.97 27.53
C VAL A 84 10.49 6.67 27.76
N GLN A 85 9.64 6.87 26.75
CA GLN A 85 8.20 6.59 26.87
C GLN A 85 7.91 5.12 27.18
N SER A 86 8.66 4.21 26.58
CA SER A 86 8.53 2.77 26.81
C SER A 86 8.76 2.39 28.28
N LEU A 87 9.80 2.94 28.92
CA LEU A 87 10.09 2.70 30.34
C LEU A 87 9.10 3.40 31.27
N SER A 88 8.75 4.64 30.97
CA SER A 88 7.75 5.38 31.75
C SER A 88 6.43 4.62 31.83
N GLN A 89 5.98 4.08 30.69
CA GLN A 89 4.73 3.33 30.60
C GLN A 89 4.79 1.95 31.28
N ASP A 90 5.96 1.31 31.36
CA ASP A 90 6.16 0.08 32.16
C ASP A 90 5.98 0.35 33.65
N VAL A 91 6.60 1.42 34.16
CA VAL A 91 6.49 1.74 35.58
C VAL A 91 5.04 2.12 35.95
N ILE A 92 4.35 2.87 35.10
CA ILE A 92 2.92 3.20 35.31
C ILE A 92 2.08 1.91 35.36
N TYR A 93 2.24 1.02 34.37
CA TYR A 93 1.47 -0.22 34.30
C TYR A 93 1.73 -1.13 35.51
N MET A 94 2.99 -1.33 35.86
CA MET A 94 3.40 -2.22 36.96
C MET A 94 3.02 -1.67 38.33
N THR A 95 3.14 -0.35 38.55
CA THR A 95 2.74 0.29 39.81
C THR A 95 1.24 0.14 40.08
N HIS A 96 0.43 0.12 39.02
CA HIS A 96 -1.01 -0.12 39.10
C HIS A 96 -1.39 -1.61 39.05
N ASN A 97 -0.43 -2.54 39.09
CA ASN A 97 -0.65 -3.98 38.95
C ASN A 97 -1.48 -4.34 37.69
N GLY A 98 -1.24 -3.65 36.58
CA GLY A 98 -1.93 -3.86 35.31
C GLY A 98 -3.37 -3.32 35.25
N ASN A 99 -3.87 -2.68 36.31
CA ASN A 99 -5.20 -2.07 36.32
C ASN A 99 -5.30 -0.84 35.41
N MET A 100 -4.18 -0.24 35.02
CA MET A 100 -4.10 0.90 34.10
C MET A 100 -3.33 0.49 32.85
N LYS A 101 -4.03 0.29 31.73
CA LYS A 101 -3.45 -0.17 30.47
C LYS A 101 -2.87 1.00 29.69
N THR A 102 -1.55 1.11 29.67
CA THR A 102 -0.85 2.14 28.90
C THR A 102 -0.83 1.79 27.41
N SER A 103 -0.60 2.80 26.55
CA SER A 103 -0.47 2.65 25.09
C SER A 103 0.44 1.49 24.70
N LYS A 104 1.66 1.44 25.26
CA LYS A 104 2.65 0.37 25.03
C LYS A 104 2.06 -1.00 25.28
N HIS A 105 1.36 -1.21 26.39
CA HIS A 105 0.94 -2.55 26.80
C HIS A 105 -0.20 -3.09 25.92
N ILE A 106 -1.07 -2.20 25.45
CA ILE A 106 -2.12 -2.51 24.49
C ILE A 106 -1.48 -2.77 23.11
N CYS A 107 -0.76 -1.79 22.58
CA CYS A 107 -0.19 -1.83 21.24
C CYS A 107 0.79 -3.00 21.06
N LEU A 108 1.65 -3.26 22.05
CA LEU A 108 2.60 -4.37 21.97
C LEU A 108 1.87 -5.73 22.01
N GLY A 109 0.85 -5.87 22.86
CA GLY A 109 0.05 -7.10 22.94
C GLY A 109 -0.67 -7.41 21.62
N MET A 110 -1.32 -6.39 21.05
CA MET A 110 -2.02 -6.50 19.76
C MET A 110 -1.04 -6.78 18.61
N ALA A 111 0.10 -6.07 18.56
CA ALA A 111 1.13 -6.28 17.54
C ALA A 111 1.71 -7.70 17.61
N LEU A 112 2.02 -8.21 18.81
CA LEU A 112 2.52 -9.57 18.98
C LEU A 112 1.49 -10.62 18.54
N LYS A 113 0.20 -10.39 18.82
CA LYS A 113 -0.87 -11.29 18.35
C LYS A 113 -0.96 -11.29 16.83
N SER A 114 -1.01 -10.11 16.21
CA SER A 114 -1.07 -9.96 14.75
C SER A 114 0.12 -10.64 14.05
N LEU A 115 1.34 -10.44 14.55
CA LEU A 115 2.55 -10.98 13.93
C LEU A 115 2.75 -12.48 14.14
N THR A 116 2.36 -13.01 15.30
CA THR A 116 2.73 -14.39 15.68
C THR A 116 1.56 -15.35 15.79
N SER A 117 0.34 -14.83 15.97
CA SER A 117 -0.86 -15.59 16.34
C SER A 117 -0.64 -16.56 17.51
N SER A 118 0.35 -16.29 18.39
CA SER A 118 0.80 -17.22 19.42
C SER A 118 0.48 -16.71 20.82
N ARG A 119 -0.49 -17.38 21.48
CA ARG A 119 -0.78 -17.15 22.90
C ARG A 119 0.44 -17.33 23.79
N LYS A 120 1.29 -18.32 23.50
CA LYS A 120 2.48 -18.61 24.31
C LYS A 120 3.45 -17.42 24.34
N ILE A 121 3.64 -16.75 23.21
CA ILE A 121 4.54 -15.57 23.13
C ILE A 121 3.95 -14.43 23.96
N ILE A 122 2.66 -14.15 23.80
CA ILE A 122 1.98 -13.08 24.55
C ILE A 122 2.02 -13.36 26.06
N ASP A 123 1.75 -14.59 26.48
CA ASP A 123 1.80 -14.98 27.89
C ASP A 123 3.20 -14.81 28.49
N ILE A 124 4.28 -15.08 27.72
CA ILE A 124 5.66 -14.82 28.18
C ILE A 124 5.88 -13.33 28.39
N ILE A 125 5.55 -12.50 27.40
CA ILE A 125 5.78 -11.04 27.46
C ILE A 125 4.90 -10.38 28.54
N ASN A 126 3.67 -10.85 28.72
CA ASN A 126 2.77 -10.40 29.79
C ASN A 126 3.32 -10.76 31.18
N ARG A 127 3.91 -11.95 31.37
CA ARG A 127 4.54 -12.33 32.66
C ARG A 127 5.73 -11.45 33.03
N TYR A 128 6.45 -10.91 32.04
CA TYR A 128 7.50 -9.91 32.28
C TYR A 128 6.93 -8.49 32.47
N GLY A 129 5.62 -8.30 32.36
CA GLY A 129 4.96 -7.02 32.62
C GLY A 129 5.09 -6.01 31.48
N HIS A 130 5.21 -6.46 30.23
CA HIS A 130 5.41 -5.56 29.08
C HIS A 130 4.20 -5.42 28.16
N CYS A 131 3.20 -6.29 28.29
CA CYS A 131 1.95 -6.20 27.54
C CYS A 131 0.76 -6.68 28.38
N ILE A 132 -0.45 -6.40 27.91
CA ILE A 132 -1.68 -6.95 28.49
C ILE A 132 -1.79 -8.47 28.24
N SER A 133 -2.68 -9.14 28.98
CA SER A 133 -2.89 -10.58 28.82
C SER A 133 -3.48 -10.92 27.45
N TYR A 134 -3.26 -12.16 26.99
CA TYR A 134 -3.84 -12.65 25.74
C TYR A 134 -5.37 -12.48 25.68
N THR A 135 -6.07 -12.76 26.79
CA THR A 135 -7.52 -12.60 26.89
C THR A 135 -7.94 -11.14 26.76
N ALA A 136 -7.18 -10.20 27.33
CA ALA A 136 -7.47 -8.78 27.20
C ALA A 136 -7.24 -8.28 25.76
N VAL A 137 -6.24 -8.83 25.05
CA VAL A 137 -6.05 -8.57 23.61
C VAL A 137 -7.27 -9.07 22.82
N GLU A 138 -7.75 -10.29 23.06
CA GLU A 138 -8.94 -10.83 22.39
C GLU A 138 -10.20 -10.01 22.66
N GLU A 139 -10.41 -9.58 23.90
CA GLU A 139 -11.53 -8.70 24.26
C GLU A 139 -11.45 -7.35 23.52
N LEU A 140 -10.27 -6.74 23.41
CA LEU A 140 -10.09 -5.48 22.69
C LEU A 140 -10.29 -5.63 21.18
N GLU A 141 -9.75 -6.67 20.56
CA GLU A 141 -9.92 -6.93 19.12
C GLU A 141 -11.38 -7.23 18.75
N THR A 142 -12.06 -8.02 19.58
CA THR A 142 -13.47 -8.37 19.38
C THR A 142 -14.33 -7.12 19.43
N GLU A 143 -14.18 -6.30 20.47
CA GLU A 143 -14.95 -5.06 20.62
C GLU A 143 -14.58 -4.02 19.55
N ALA A 144 -13.31 -3.91 19.14
CA ALA A 144 -12.91 -3.04 18.03
C ALA A 144 -13.55 -3.45 16.70
N THR A 145 -13.74 -4.76 16.49
CA THR A 145 -14.41 -5.29 15.30
C THR A 145 -15.90 -4.97 15.32
N PHE A 146 -16.58 -5.20 16.45
CA PHE A 146 -17.99 -4.83 16.59
C PHE A 146 -18.21 -3.32 16.49
N SER A 147 -17.31 -2.53 17.06
CA SER A 147 -17.33 -1.06 16.96
C SER A 147 -17.24 -0.63 15.49
N SER A 148 -16.27 -1.19 14.76
CA SER A 148 -16.05 -0.90 13.33
C SER A 148 -17.25 -1.28 12.46
N ILE A 149 -17.92 -2.39 12.76
CA ILE A 149 -19.10 -2.85 12.00
C ILE A 149 -20.37 -2.07 12.38
N SER A 150 -20.47 -1.59 13.62
CA SER A 150 -21.59 -0.75 14.05
C SER A 150 -21.55 0.67 13.47
N ARG A 151 -20.45 1.05 12.79
CA ARG A 151 -20.35 2.35 12.13
C ARG A 151 -21.35 2.44 10.99
N THR A 152 -22.05 3.57 10.94
CA THR A 152 -22.93 3.91 9.82
C THR A 152 -22.15 4.31 8.57
N GLU A 153 -20.92 4.78 8.77
CA GLU A 153 -20.03 5.25 7.71
C GLU A 153 -19.23 4.10 7.09
N ILE A 154 -19.15 4.08 5.76
CA ILE A 154 -18.37 3.13 4.98
C ILE A 154 -16.91 3.57 4.91
N CYS A 155 -16.65 4.87 4.83
CA CYS A 155 -15.30 5.39 4.73
C CYS A 155 -14.52 5.20 6.05
N PRO A 156 -13.34 4.54 6.02
CA PRO A 156 -12.50 4.43 7.21
C PRO A 156 -12.06 5.80 7.74
N GLU A 157 -11.78 5.90 9.04
CA GLU A 157 -11.42 7.16 9.73
C GLU A 157 -10.24 7.90 9.08
N VAL A 158 -9.29 7.16 8.50
CA VAL A 158 -8.09 7.73 7.88
C VAL A 158 -8.41 8.46 6.56
N ILE A 159 -9.57 8.19 5.97
CA ILE A 159 -9.99 8.84 4.72
C ILE A 159 -10.53 10.23 5.03
N ASN A 160 -9.92 11.23 4.41
CA ASN A 160 -10.27 12.62 4.61
C ASN A 160 -11.49 12.99 3.74
N LYS A 161 -12.54 13.52 4.37
CA LYS A 161 -13.80 13.90 3.70
C LYS A 161 -13.77 15.32 3.11
N LYS A 162 -12.63 16.04 3.19
CA LYS A 162 -12.49 17.37 2.58
C LYS A 162 -12.67 17.30 1.07
N GLU A 163 -13.34 18.32 0.54
CA GLU A 163 -13.49 18.50 -0.90
C GLU A 163 -12.10 18.66 -1.55
N ASN A 164 -11.92 18.08 -2.75
CA ASN A 164 -10.70 18.06 -3.59
C ASN A 164 -9.74 16.87 -3.45
N LEU A 165 -10.02 15.87 -2.61
CA LEU A 165 -9.24 14.63 -2.61
C LEU A 165 -9.96 13.54 -3.40
N VAL A 166 -9.26 12.97 -4.38
CA VAL A 166 -9.79 11.87 -5.19
C VAL A 166 -9.57 10.56 -4.44
N ALA A 167 -10.66 9.84 -4.16
CA ALA A 167 -10.61 8.48 -3.68
C ALA A 167 -11.11 7.48 -4.75
N GLY A 168 -10.66 6.24 -4.62
CA GLY A 168 -11.10 5.10 -5.39
C GLY A 168 -11.17 3.85 -4.53
N MET A 169 -11.80 2.81 -5.07
CA MET A 169 -11.94 1.52 -4.39
C MET A 169 -11.47 0.39 -5.31
N ALA A 170 -11.00 -0.70 -4.71
CA ALA A 170 -10.75 -1.93 -5.44
C ALA A 170 -11.23 -3.10 -4.62
N PHE A 171 -11.85 -4.07 -5.28
CA PHE A 171 -12.32 -5.30 -4.64
C PHE A 171 -11.72 -6.51 -5.32
N ASP A 172 -11.28 -7.46 -4.51
CA ASP A 172 -10.69 -8.71 -5.00
C ASP A 172 -11.10 -9.89 -4.13
N ASN A 173 -10.87 -11.10 -4.63
CA ASN A 173 -11.04 -12.32 -3.84
C ASN A 173 -9.95 -12.42 -2.75
N TYR A 174 -10.36 -12.84 -1.57
CA TYR A 174 -9.46 -13.16 -0.47
C TYR A 174 -9.57 -14.64 -0.15
N ASP A 175 -8.68 -15.39 -0.78
CA ASP A 175 -8.65 -16.84 -0.69
C ASP A 175 -7.65 -17.28 0.38
N ARG A 176 -8.13 -17.94 1.45
CA ARG A 176 -7.27 -18.60 2.44
C ARG A 176 -7.56 -20.08 2.56
N PHE A 177 -6.52 -20.81 2.96
CA PHE A 177 -6.60 -22.26 3.20
C PHE A 177 -7.07 -23.06 1.98
N VAL A 178 -6.82 -22.56 0.77
CA VAL A 178 -7.29 -23.18 -0.48
C VAL A 178 -6.62 -24.53 -0.80
N ASP A 179 -5.45 -24.80 -0.22
CA ASP A 179 -4.70 -26.04 -0.40
C ASP A 179 -5.18 -27.17 0.55
N THR A 180 -6.48 -27.40 0.64
CA THR A 180 -7.02 -28.56 1.36
C THR A 180 -7.12 -29.77 0.45
N LYS A 181 -6.85 -30.97 0.99
CA LYS A 181 -6.93 -32.24 0.24
C LYS A 181 -8.30 -32.49 -0.39
N THR A 182 -9.35 -31.85 0.13
CA THR A 182 -10.75 -32.02 -0.27
C THR A 182 -11.32 -30.80 -1.01
N GLY A 183 -10.62 -29.66 -1.01
CA GLY A 183 -11.19 -28.38 -1.44
C GLY A 183 -12.35 -27.87 -0.56
N LYS A 184 -12.53 -28.43 0.65
CA LYS A 184 -13.52 -27.99 1.64
C LYS A 184 -12.86 -27.13 2.71
N ASP A 185 -13.69 -26.40 3.46
CA ASP A 185 -13.26 -25.51 4.55
C ASP A 185 -12.26 -24.43 4.09
N THR A 186 -12.40 -24.02 2.84
CA THR A 186 -11.65 -22.94 2.22
C THR A 186 -12.37 -21.61 2.46
N LEU A 187 -11.61 -20.55 2.71
CA LEU A 187 -12.14 -19.19 2.84
C LEU A 187 -12.11 -18.55 1.46
N HIS A 188 -13.25 -18.05 1.00
CA HIS A 188 -13.42 -17.39 -0.30
C HIS A 188 -14.20 -16.09 -0.09
N ASP A 189 -13.56 -15.10 0.50
CA ASP A 189 -14.20 -13.83 0.86
C ASP A 189 -13.94 -12.77 -0.21
N THR A 190 -14.67 -11.66 -0.14
CA THR A 190 -14.41 -10.46 -0.94
C THR A 190 -13.85 -9.39 -0.03
N VAL A 191 -12.66 -8.90 -0.34
CA VAL A 191 -12.01 -7.82 0.41
C VAL A 191 -11.95 -6.57 -0.46
N GLY A 192 -12.32 -5.44 0.13
CA GLY A 192 -12.20 -4.14 -0.48
C GLY A 192 -11.04 -3.35 0.11
N ILE A 193 -10.36 -2.57 -0.73
CA ILE A 193 -9.48 -1.49 -0.31
C ILE A 193 -10.05 -0.16 -0.80
N MET A 194 -9.79 0.89 -0.04
CA MET A 194 -10.00 2.27 -0.45
C MET A 194 -8.65 2.97 -0.51
N TYR A 195 -8.42 3.75 -1.54
CA TYR A 195 -7.21 4.54 -1.71
C TYR A 195 -7.58 5.99 -2.01
N GLN A 196 -6.82 6.93 -1.45
CA GLN A 196 -7.08 8.37 -1.58
C GLN A 196 -5.78 9.14 -1.74
N ASN A 197 -5.77 10.15 -2.59
CA ASN A 197 -4.64 11.05 -2.75
C ASN A 197 -4.31 11.76 -1.42
N ILE A 198 -3.02 11.86 -1.11
CA ILE A 198 -2.50 12.63 0.02
C ILE A 198 -2.31 14.07 -0.44
N ASN A 199 -2.77 15.01 0.38
CA ASN A 199 -2.45 16.42 0.17
C ASN A 199 -0.97 16.64 0.55
N PRO A 200 -0.08 17.07 -0.38
CA PRO A 200 1.34 17.25 -0.09
C PRO A 200 1.64 18.38 0.92
N LYS A 201 0.62 19.16 1.33
CA LYS A 201 0.74 20.15 2.40
C LYS A 201 0.35 19.61 3.79
N ASP A 202 -0.33 18.46 3.84
CA ASP A 202 -0.68 17.76 5.08
C ASP A 202 0.39 16.68 5.34
N ASP A 203 1.63 17.08 5.62
CA ASP A 203 2.78 16.19 5.90
C ASP A 203 2.67 15.41 7.23
N ASN A 204 1.46 15.31 7.79
CA ASN A 204 1.19 14.85 9.14
C ASN A 204 0.05 13.83 9.19
N VAL A 205 0.01 12.86 8.27
CA VAL A 205 -1.00 11.76 8.30
C VAL A 205 -0.85 10.86 9.54
N LEU A 206 0.14 11.10 10.41
CA LEU A 206 0.26 10.47 11.74
C LEU A 206 0.51 11.47 12.89
N ALA A 207 0.53 12.78 12.65
CA ALA A 207 0.72 13.73 13.73
C ALA A 207 -0.65 14.12 14.30
N GLU A 208 -0.87 13.65 15.53
CA GLU A 208 -1.66 14.28 16.58
C GLU A 208 -2.71 15.27 16.06
N GLU A 209 -3.88 14.73 15.68
CA GLU A 209 -5.08 15.55 15.64
C GLU A 209 -5.18 16.28 16.97
N GLU A 210 -5.26 17.61 16.87
CA GLU A 210 -5.37 18.54 17.98
C GLU A 210 -6.45 18.07 18.96
N GLU A 211 -6.26 18.39 20.24
CA GLU A 211 -7.23 18.17 21.31
C GLU A 211 -8.57 18.84 20.96
N GLU A 212 -9.43 18.16 20.19
CA GLU A 212 -10.85 18.44 20.24
C GLU A 212 -11.26 18.10 21.67
N GLU A 213 -11.65 19.12 22.43
CA GLU A 213 -12.27 18.98 23.74
C GLU A 213 -13.37 17.93 23.62
N GLU A 214 -13.07 16.73 24.13
CA GLU A 214 -14.02 15.63 24.18
C GLU A 214 -15.25 16.13 24.96
N LYS A 215 -16.35 16.36 24.25
CA LYS A 215 -17.66 16.40 24.90
C LYS A 215 -17.79 15.07 25.63
N GLU A 216 -17.81 15.10 26.96
CA GLU A 216 -18.24 13.97 27.75
C GLU A 216 -19.59 13.54 27.17
N ASP A 217 -19.61 12.40 26.48
CA ASP A 217 -20.84 11.69 26.15
C ASP A 217 -21.49 11.30 27.48
N ASN A 218 -22.26 12.24 28.03
CA ASN A 218 -23.26 12.01 29.06
C ASN A 218 -24.47 11.30 28.43
N GLU A 219 -24.24 10.32 27.55
CA GLU A 219 -25.25 9.31 27.25
C GLU A 219 -25.35 8.39 28.45
N GLY A 220 -26.36 8.67 29.28
CA GLY A 220 -26.52 8.11 30.61
C GLY A 220 -26.25 6.62 30.70
N CYS A 221 -25.26 6.27 31.53
CA CYS A 221 -25.19 5.08 32.39
C CYS A 221 -26.01 3.86 31.93
N LYS A 222 -25.82 3.40 30.68
CA LYS A 222 -26.17 2.04 30.30
C LYS A 222 -25.10 1.17 30.96
N ARG A 223 -25.53 0.27 31.87
CA ARG A 223 -24.66 -0.65 32.61
C ARG A 223 -23.53 -1.15 31.71
N ASP A 224 -22.27 -0.91 32.11
CA ASP A 224 -21.07 -1.44 31.45
C ASP A 224 -21.26 -2.95 31.25
N SER A 225 -21.66 -3.37 30.05
CA SER A 225 -21.70 -4.79 29.71
C SER A 225 -20.26 -5.29 29.65
N PRO A 226 -19.96 -6.47 30.21
CA PRO A 226 -18.63 -7.04 30.07
C PRO A 226 -18.30 -7.20 28.58
N ARG A 227 -17.04 -6.88 28.23
CA ARG A 227 -16.55 -7.04 26.85
C ARG A 227 -16.64 -8.49 26.41
N ARG A 228 -16.99 -8.69 25.15
CA ARG A 228 -17.08 -10.01 24.52
C ARG A 228 -15.69 -10.62 24.43
N ARG A 229 -15.58 -11.87 24.87
CA ARG A 229 -14.34 -12.65 24.80
C ARG A 229 -14.19 -13.43 23.51
N SER A 230 -15.32 -13.80 22.90
CA SER A 230 -15.38 -14.56 21.67
C SER A 230 -15.98 -13.68 20.57
N PHE A 231 -15.32 -13.69 19.43
CA PHE A 231 -15.89 -13.16 18.21
C PHE A 231 -16.97 -14.12 17.69
N GLU A 232 -18.15 -13.57 17.42
CA GLU A 232 -19.21 -14.26 16.69
C GLU A 232 -19.21 -13.71 15.26
N THR A 233 -19.18 -14.61 14.27
CA THR A 233 -19.18 -14.20 12.86
C THR A 233 -20.41 -13.37 12.57
N ILE A 234 -20.20 -12.21 11.96
CA ILE A 234 -21.27 -11.33 11.53
C ILE A 234 -21.57 -11.65 10.08
N ASP A 235 -22.78 -12.15 9.84
CA ASP A 235 -23.28 -12.39 8.49
C ASP A 235 -24.01 -11.14 8.01
N PHE A 236 -23.53 -10.56 6.91
CA PHE A 236 -24.20 -9.44 6.26
C PHE A 236 -25.30 -9.97 5.33
N GLU A 237 -26.51 -9.43 5.43
CA GLU A 237 -27.57 -9.74 4.46
C GLU A 237 -27.17 -9.22 3.08
N LEU A 238 -26.96 -10.15 2.15
CA LEU A 238 -26.65 -9.80 0.76
C LEU A 238 -27.88 -9.22 0.05
N PRO A 239 -27.69 -8.20 -0.82
CA PRO A 239 -28.79 -7.62 -1.58
C PRO A 239 -29.35 -8.61 -2.59
N GLN A 240 -30.64 -8.49 -2.88
CA GLN A 240 -31.27 -9.30 -3.93
C GLN A 240 -30.87 -8.77 -5.31
N CYS A 241 -30.04 -9.53 -6.03
CA CYS A 241 -29.66 -9.22 -7.40
C CYS A 241 -30.63 -9.85 -8.41
N ALA A 242 -30.88 -9.14 -9.52
CA ALA A 242 -31.71 -9.64 -10.61
C ALA A 242 -31.16 -10.95 -11.20
N LYS A 243 -32.04 -11.95 -11.38
CA LYS A 243 -31.68 -13.28 -11.89
C LYS A 243 -31.20 -13.27 -13.35
N LYS A 244 -31.60 -12.27 -14.14
CA LYS A 244 -31.18 -12.10 -15.55
C LYS A 244 -30.55 -10.74 -15.72
N LEU A 245 -29.22 -10.73 -15.83
CA LEU A 245 -28.48 -9.53 -16.16
C LEU A 245 -28.48 -9.32 -17.68
N LYS A 246 -28.63 -8.06 -18.10
CA LYS A 246 -28.52 -7.67 -19.51
C LYS A 246 -27.06 -7.81 -19.93
N LYS A 247 -26.83 -8.36 -21.13
CA LYS A 247 -25.54 -8.16 -21.80
C LYS A 247 -25.48 -6.70 -22.23
N MET A 248 -24.35 -6.06 -21.98
CA MET A 248 -24.09 -4.74 -22.54
C MET A 248 -24.11 -4.88 -24.06
N SER A 249 -25.09 -4.24 -24.70
CA SER A 249 -25.32 -4.43 -26.14
C SER A 249 -24.42 -3.54 -26.99
N ASN A 250 -23.95 -2.41 -26.45
CA ASN A 250 -23.04 -1.50 -27.13
C ASN A 250 -22.07 -0.93 -26.08
N ILE A 251 -20.78 -1.28 -26.17
CA ILE A 251 -19.76 -0.29 -25.83
C ILE A 251 -19.83 0.65 -27.03
N GLN A 252 -20.62 1.73 -26.92
CA GLN A 252 -20.49 2.78 -27.92
C GLN A 252 -19.06 3.26 -27.78
N THR A 253 -18.22 2.89 -28.75
CA THR A 253 -17.09 3.71 -29.12
C THR A 253 -17.76 5.00 -29.55
N GLU A 254 -17.96 5.92 -28.61
CA GLU A 254 -18.24 7.30 -28.98
C GLU A 254 -17.19 7.63 -30.04
N SER A 255 -17.69 8.25 -31.12
CA SER A 255 -16.92 8.63 -32.30
C SER A 255 -15.51 9.04 -31.93
N GLU A 256 -14.56 8.76 -32.82
CA GLU A 256 -13.18 9.23 -32.85
C GLU A 256 -13.07 10.78 -32.83
N GLU A 257 -13.76 11.48 -31.92
CA GLU A 257 -13.16 12.63 -31.28
C GLU A 257 -11.98 12.04 -30.54
N GLU A 258 -10.83 12.06 -31.20
CA GLU A 258 -9.53 11.86 -30.56
C GLU A 258 -9.60 12.60 -29.24
N VAL A 259 -9.80 11.86 -28.14
CA VAL A 259 -9.45 12.37 -26.84
C VAL A 259 -7.99 12.75 -27.05
N HIS A 260 -7.72 14.05 -27.14
CA HIS A 260 -6.38 14.59 -27.09
C HIS A 260 -5.88 14.28 -25.68
N ILE A 261 -5.62 13.00 -25.41
CA ILE A 261 -4.60 12.62 -24.47
C ILE A 261 -3.39 13.30 -25.09
N ILE A 262 -2.97 14.40 -24.48
CA ILE A 262 -1.71 15.06 -24.80
C ILE A 262 -0.63 14.09 -24.30
N VAL A 263 -0.56 12.91 -24.91
CA VAL A 263 0.67 12.16 -24.98
C VAL A 263 1.51 13.02 -25.88
N HIS A 264 2.63 13.52 -25.39
CA HIS A 264 3.69 14.01 -26.24
C HIS A 264 4.22 12.81 -27.05
N LYS A 265 3.42 12.27 -27.96
CA LYS A 265 3.72 11.05 -28.72
C LYS A 265 5.06 11.20 -29.41
N SER A 266 5.30 12.38 -29.99
CA SER A 266 6.57 12.74 -30.60
C SER A 266 7.77 12.74 -29.65
N LEU A 267 7.57 13.03 -28.36
CA LEU A 267 8.59 12.94 -27.31
C LEU A 267 8.87 11.49 -26.96
N TYR A 268 7.85 10.70 -26.62
CA TYR A 268 8.03 9.29 -26.23
C TYR A 268 8.53 8.43 -27.38
N ASP A 269 8.08 8.68 -28.62
CA ASP A 269 8.65 8.06 -29.82
C ASP A 269 10.16 8.35 -29.95
N ARG A 270 10.60 9.55 -29.54
CA ARG A 270 12.01 9.94 -29.54
C ARG A 270 12.78 9.27 -28.41
N ILE A 271 12.23 9.23 -27.20
CA ILE A 271 12.80 8.53 -26.04
C ILE A 271 12.98 7.04 -26.38
N ASP A 272 11.98 6.40 -26.96
CA ASP A 272 12.02 4.99 -27.36
C ASP A 272 13.06 4.71 -28.46
N ARG A 273 13.22 5.64 -29.43
CA ARG A 273 14.28 5.55 -30.45
C ARG A 273 15.67 5.65 -29.83
N ILE A 274 15.90 6.62 -28.95
CA ILE A 274 17.18 6.78 -28.25
C ILE A 274 17.46 5.56 -27.36
N TRP A 275 16.45 5.02 -26.70
CA TRP A 275 16.58 3.77 -25.95
C TRP A 275 17.02 2.60 -26.85
N MET A 276 16.37 2.41 -28.00
CA MET A 276 16.75 1.37 -28.96
C MET A 276 18.16 1.59 -29.52
N LEU A 277 18.52 2.82 -29.88
CA LEU A 277 19.85 3.18 -30.35
C LEU A 277 20.92 2.91 -29.29
N SER A 278 20.65 3.21 -28.02
CA SER A 278 21.57 2.93 -26.90
C SER A 278 21.95 1.46 -26.86
N HIS A 279 20.98 0.55 -27.03
CA HIS A 279 21.24 -0.88 -27.14
C HIS A 279 21.93 -1.27 -28.45
N ALA A 280 21.54 -0.68 -29.58
CA ALA A 280 22.12 -0.98 -30.89
C ALA A 280 23.61 -0.59 -30.99
N LEU A 281 23.98 0.53 -30.35
CA LEU A 281 25.33 1.07 -30.23
C LEU A 281 26.16 0.38 -29.13
N GLY A 282 25.53 -0.43 -28.27
CA GLY A 282 26.21 -1.16 -27.20
C GLY A 282 26.67 -0.28 -26.05
N LEU A 283 25.90 0.77 -25.73
CA LEU A 283 26.19 1.63 -24.59
C LEU A 283 26.10 0.86 -23.27
N LEU A 284 26.95 1.24 -22.32
CA LEU A 284 26.99 0.59 -21.01
C LEU A 284 25.81 1.06 -20.14
N ASN A 285 25.43 0.20 -19.20
CA ASN A 285 24.39 0.49 -18.20
C ASN A 285 23.02 0.88 -18.77
N THR A 286 22.69 0.50 -20.01
CA THR A 286 21.37 0.76 -20.61
C THR A 286 20.35 -0.26 -20.07
N PRO A 287 19.38 0.15 -19.23
CA PRO A 287 18.35 -0.77 -18.76
C PRO A 287 17.36 -1.15 -19.87
N MET A 288 16.56 -2.19 -19.61
CA MET A 288 15.37 -2.48 -20.42
C MET A 288 14.35 -1.35 -20.32
N TRP A 289 13.43 -1.28 -21.29
CA TRP A 289 12.48 -0.19 -21.49
C TRP A 289 11.84 0.38 -20.20
N THR A 290 11.34 -0.48 -19.31
CA THR A 290 10.75 -0.03 -18.03
C THR A 290 11.78 0.70 -17.16
N GLY A 291 12.97 0.15 -16.99
CA GLY A 291 14.02 0.79 -16.19
C GLY A 291 14.57 2.06 -16.86
N PHE A 292 14.60 2.11 -18.19
CA PHE A 292 15.01 3.31 -18.93
C PHE A 292 14.03 4.46 -18.70
N ASN A 293 12.74 4.19 -18.88
CA ASN A 293 11.70 5.19 -18.64
C ASN A 293 11.63 5.61 -17.16
N SER A 294 11.83 4.69 -16.21
CA SER A 294 11.89 5.04 -14.78
C SER A 294 13.04 5.97 -14.39
N ASN A 295 14.14 6.00 -15.17
CA ASN A 295 15.25 6.93 -14.91
C ASN A 295 15.00 8.34 -15.47
N ILE A 296 14.16 8.44 -16.51
CA ILE A 296 13.94 9.66 -17.29
C ILE A 296 12.68 10.40 -16.83
N VAL A 297 11.61 9.65 -16.55
CA VAL A 297 10.30 10.18 -16.20
C VAL A 297 10.28 10.59 -14.74
N ILE A 298 9.83 11.83 -14.48
CA ILE A 298 9.58 12.31 -13.12
C ILE A 298 8.12 11.99 -12.79
N ASP A 299 7.94 11.07 -11.85
CA ASP A 299 6.62 10.73 -11.32
C ASP A 299 6.14 11.85 -10.37
N ASN A 300 5.31 12.74 -10.92
CA ASN A 300 4.63 13.80 -10.18
C ASN A 300 3.21 13.39 -9.76
N THR A 301 2.86 12.09 -9.85
CA THR A 301 1.55 11.63 -9.40
C THR A 301 1.42 11.78 -7.88
N PRO A 302 0.22 12.13 -7.38
CA PRO A 302 0.02 12.26 -5.94
C PRO A 302 0.22 10.91 -5.26
N GLN A 303 0.96 10.91 -4.15
CA GLN A 303 1.02 9.75 -3.27
C GLN A 303 -0.38 9.43 -2.73
N GLN A 304 -0.64 8.15 -2.45
CA GLN A 304 -1.94 7.70 -1.98
C GLN A 304 -1.84 6.96 -0.65
N ILE A 305 -2.78 7.22 0.25
CA ILE A 305 -3.03 6.34 1.40
C ILE A 305 -3.87 5.16 0.95
N ILE A 306 -3.65 3.99 1.57
CA ILE A 306 -4.42 2.77 1.33
C ILE A 306 -4.99 2.29 2.66
N THR A 307 -6.26 1.96 2.67
CA THR A 307 -6.97 1.41 3.84
C THR A 307 -7.88 0.25 3.43
N TYR A 308 -8.21 -0.61 4.38
CA TYR A 308 -9.07 -1.77 4.16
C TYR A 308 -10.51 -1.43 4.50
N LEU A 309 -11.43 -1.98 3.72
CA LEU A 309 -12.86 -1.96 3.98
C LEU A 309 -13.26 -3.24 4.71
N THR A 310 -14.43 -3.22 5.35
CA THR A 310 -15.00 -4.40 6.00
C THR A 310 -15.18 -5.52 4.96
N PRO A 311 -14.56 -6.70 5.16
CA PRO A 311 -14.72 -7.83 4.25
C PRO A 311 -16.18 -8.29 4.14
N ILE A 312 -16.54 -8.78 2.95
CA ILE A 312 -17.79 -9.51 2.73
C ILE A 312 -17.44 -10.99 2.77
N ASN A 313 -18.03 -11.74 3.71
CA ASN A 313 -17.74 -13.17 3.95
C ASN A 313 -18.36 -14.09 2.88
N HIS A 314 -18.26 -13.69 1.61
CA HIS A 314 -18.77 -14.40 0.45
C HIS A 314 -17.89 -14.14 -0.77
N SER A 315 -17.87 -15.13 -1.67
CA SER A 315 -17.06 -15.06 -2.89
C SER A 315 -17.60 -14.00 -3.87
N PRO A 316 -16.72 -13.24 -4.55
CA PRO A 316 -17.14 -12.25 -5.54
C PRO A 316 -17.64 -12.88 -6.85
N THR A 317 -17.84 -14.20 -6.88
CA THR A 317 -18.48 -14.94 -7.99
C THR A 317 -20.00 -14.81 -8.01
N SER A 318 -20.61 -14.40 -6.91
CA SER A 318 -22.06 -14.17 -6.81
C SER A 318 -22.43 -12.75 -7.23
N ASN A 319 -23.43 -12.62 -8.12
CA ASN A 319 -23.95 -11.31 -8.52
C ASN A 319 -24.43 -10.45 -7.32
N ALA A 320 -24.92 -11.08 -6.25
CA ALA A 320 -25.35 -10.38 -5.04
C ALA A 320 -24.17 -9.74 -4.30
N VAL A 321 -23.00 -10.38 -4.30
CA VAL A 321 -21.79 -9.84 -3.70
C VAL A 321 -21.26 -8.68 -4.52
N VAL A 322 -21.22 -8.81 -5.85
CA VAL A 322 -20.83 -7.71 -6.75
C VAL A 322 -21.79 -6.52 -6.65
N LEU A 323 -23.09 -6.77 -6.49
CA LEU A 323 -24.06 -5.72 -6.22
C LEU A 323 -23.78 -5.02 -4.88
N ALA A 324 -23.46 -5.78 -3.83
CA ALA A 324 -23.11 -5.22 -2.52
C ALA A 324 -21.86 -4.32 -2.59
N THR A 325 -20.81 -4.74 -3.30
CA THR A 325 -19.60 -3.91 -3.47
C THR A 325 -19.91 -2.62 -4.24
N MET A 326 -20.77 -2.69 -5.27
CA MET A 326 -21.22 -1.50 -6.00
C MET A 326 -22.06 -0.55 -5.13
N GLN A 327 -22.92 -1.08 -4.26
CA GLN A 327 -23.68 -0.28 -3.29
C GLN A 327 -22.77 0.40 -2.26
N GLN A 328 -21.73 -0.32 -1.78
CA GLN A 328 -20.71 0.27 -0.91
C GLN A 328 -19.99 1.43 -1.59
N CYS A 329 -19.64 1.30 -2.88
CA CYS A 329 -19.05 2.41 -3.64
C CYS A 329 -19.97 3.63 -3.74
N MET A 330 -21.27 3.43 -3.94
CA MET A 330 -22.22 4.54 -4.03
C MET A 330 -22.41 5.27 -2.70
N ALA A 331 -22.43 4.55 -1.59
CA ALA A 331 -22.50 5.16 -0.27
C ALA A 331 -21.19 5.88 0.10
N ALA A 332 -20.02 5.31 -0.22
CA ALA A 332 -18.74 6.00 -0.07
C ALA A 332 -18.65 7.28 -0.92
N LEU A 333 -19.17 7.24 -2.16
CA LEU A 333 -19.29 8.42 -3.03
C LEU A 333 -20.08 9.56 -2.36
N GLN A 334 -21.19 9.22 -1.68
CA GLN A 334 -22.01 10.19 -0.95
C GLN A 334 -21.28 10.75 0.27
N GLU A 335 -20.61 9.90 1.06
CA GLU A 335 -19.84 10.32 2.24
C GLU A 335 -18.69 11.26 1.90
N LEU A 336 -18.07 11.08 0.73
CA LEU A 336 -16.94 11.89 0.26
C LEU A 336 -17.35 13.11 -0.57
N ASN A 337 -18.65 13.31 -0.80
CA ASN A 337 -19.17 14.35 -1.70
C ASN A 337 -18.50 14.32 -3.10
N GLN A 338 -18.16 13.13 -3.61
CA GLN A 338 -17.57 12.96 -4.93
C GLN A 338 -18.66 12.86 -6.00
N GLU A 339 -18.42 13.43 -7.19
CA GLU A 339 -19.38 13.32 -8.30
C GLU A 339 -19.37 11.91 -8.92
N TYR A 340 -18.17 11.34 -9.07
CA TYR A 340 -17.90 10.00 -9.60
C TYR A 340 -16.98 9.23 -8.67
N MET A 341 -17.13 7.90 -8.67
CA MET A 341 -16.28 6.98 -7.92
C MET A 341 -15.68 5.97 -8.87
N GLN A 342 -14.37 5.84 -8.84
CA GLN A 342 -13.65 4.80 -9.57
C GLN A 342 -13.62 3.51 -8.74
N VAL A 343 -13.91 2.39 -9.39
CA VAL A 343 -13.83 1.06 -8.77
C VAL A 343 -13.10 0.09 -9.68
N THR A 344 -12.08 -0.57 -9.14
CA THR A 344 -11.31 -1.60 -9.87
C THR A 344 -11.73 -3.00 -9.44
N TYR A 345 -11.96 -3.86 -10.42
CA TYR A 345 -12.28 -5.25 -10.20
C TYR A 345 -11.39 -6.14 -11.07
N ASP A 346 -11.19 -7.39 -10.65
CA ASP A 346 -10.74 -8.43 -11.57
C ASP A 346 -11.67 -8.51 -12.81
N LEU A 347 -11.15 -8.89 -13.98
CA LEU A 347 -11.89 -8.93 -15.25
C LEU A 347 -13.17 -9.77 -15.17
N ALA A 348 -13.15 -10.90 -14.45
CA ALA A 348 -14.33 -11.74 -14.28
C ALA A 348 -15.43 -11.02 -13.48
N ILE A 349 -15.04 -10.31 -12.43
CA ILE A 349 -15.94 -9.54 -11.55
C ILE A 349 -16.41 -8.26 -12.27
N ALA A 350 -15.50 -7.55 -12.94
CA ALA A 350 -15.79 -6.34 -13.71
C ALA A 350 -16.86 -6.61 -14.77
N LYS A 351 -16.80 -7.77 -15.43
CA LYS A 351 -17.84 -8.19 -16.38
C LYS A 351 -19.23 -8.28 -15.72
N ILE A 352 -19.32 -8.82 -14.51
CA ILE A 352 -20.57 -8.92 -13.76
C ILE A 352 -21.03 -7.52 -13.33
N ALA A 353 -20.13 -6.68 -12.80
CA ALA A 353 -20.42 -5.32 -12.38
C ALA A 353 -20.97 -4.46 -13.54
N LEU A 354 -20.36 -4.56 -14.72
CA LEU A 354 -20.82 -3.90 -15.94
C LEU A 354 -22.20 -4.40 -16.41
N GLN A 355 -22.49 -5.70 -16.24
CA GLN A 355 -23.81 -6.25 -16.52
C GLN A 355 -24.88 -5.77 -15.53
N ILE A 356 -24.53 -5.63 -14.25
CA ILE A 356 -25.39 -5.02 -13.22
C ILE A 356 -25.65 -3.56 -13.56
N GLN A 357 -24.60 -2.78 -13.85
CA GLN A 357 -24.71 -1.38 -14.25
C GLN A 357 -25.65 -1.21 -15.46
N ALA A 358 -25.50 -2.03 -16.50
CA ALA A 358 -26.39 -2.02 -17.67
C ALA A 358 -27.83 -2.45 -17.37
N THR A 359 -28.04 -3.27 -16.33
CA THR A 359 -29.36 -3.78 -15.94
C THR A 359 -30.12 -2.75 -15.10
N GLU A 360 -29.45 -2.12 -14.13
CA GLU A 360 -30.03 -1.18 -13.18
C GLU A 360 -30.09 0.28 -13.70
N GLY A 361 -29.53 0.54 -14.88
CA GLY A 361 -29.69 1.81 -15.57
C GLY A 361 -29.00 2.96 -14.83
N ASN A 362 -29.77 3.92 -14.33
CA ASN A 362 -29.24 5.16 -13.76
C ASN A 362 -28.59 5.00 -12.37
N THR A 363 -28.86 3.91 -11.65
CA THR A 363 -28.41 3.72 -10.25
C THR A 363 -26.88 3.80 -10.11
N PHE A 364 -26.14 3.22 -11.05
CA PHE A 364 -24.68 3.08 -10.98
C PHE A 364 -23.94 3.87 -12.06
N GLN A 365 -24.57 4.86 -12.70
CA GLN A 365 -23.92 5.69 -13.74
C GLN A 365 -22.72 6.49 -13.23
N LYS A 366 -22.68 6.77 -11.92
CA LYS A 366 -21.58 7.50 -11.28
C LYS A 366 -20.38 6.61 -10.94
N LEU A 367 -20.48 5.29 -11.17
CA LEU A 367 -19.37 4.36 -10.97
C LEU A 367 -18.59 4.16 -12.26
N PHE A 368 -17.31 4.50 -12.23
CA PHE A 368 -16.39 4.18 -13.31
C PHE A 368 -15.69 2.85 -13.00
N ILE A 369 -16.07 1.80 -13.73
CA ILE A 369 -15.58 0.43 -13.51
C ILE A 369 -14.29 0.21 -14.32
N HIS A 370 -13.16 0.12 -13.62
CA HIS A 370 -11.88 -0.26 -14.20
C HIS A 370 -11.76 -1.78 -14.30
N LEU A 371 -11.31 -2.25 -15.47
CA LEU A 371 -10.87 -3.62 -15.66
C LEU A 371 -9.51 -3.82 -14.98
N GLY A 372 -9.31 -4.95 -14.30
CA GLY A 372 -8.04 -5.28 -13.67
C GLY A 372 -6.88 -5.26 -14.68
N ALA A 373 -5.94 -4.33 -14.50
CA ALA A 373 -4.84 -4.09 -15.44
C ALA A 373 -3.99 -5.34 -15.71
N PHE A 374 -3.81 -6.20 -14.71
CA PHE A 374 -3.12 -7.48 -14.86
C PHE A 374 -3.76 -8.37 -15.94
N HIS A 375 -5.08 -8.53 -15.89
CA HIS A 375 -5.82 -9.36 -16.84
C HIS A 375 -5.95 -8.73 -18.23
N ILE A 376 -5.97 -7.39 -18.31
CA ILE A 376 -5.83 -6.68 -19.59
C ILE A 376 -4.48 -7.04 -20.23
N MET A 377 -3.39 -6.96 -19.47
CA MET A 377 -2.05 -7.27 -19.98
C MET A 377 -1.91 -8.74 -20.38
N MET A 378 -2.47 -9.68 -19.61
CA MET A 378 -2.51 -11.10 -20.01
C MET A 378 -3.32 -11.34 -21.29
N SER A 379 -4.45 -10.64 -21.44
CA SER A 379 -5.26 -10.70 -22.67
C SER A 379 -4.49 -10.17 -23.87
N TYR A 380 -3.73 -9.10 -23.68
CA TYR A 380 -2.85 -8.53 -24.69
C TYR A 380 -1.71 -9.48 -25.08
N PHE A 381 -1.04 -10.12 -24.12
CA PHE A 381 -0.04 -11.16 -24.40
C PHE A 381 -0.60 -12.30 -25.22
N LYS A 382 -1.80 -12.78 -24.88
CA LYS A 382 -2.47 -13.83 -25.65
C LYS A 382 -2.81 -13.38 -27.08
N ALA A 383 -3.21 -12.12 -27.26
CA ALA A 383 -3.47 -11.56 -28.58
C ALA A 383 -2.20 -11.52 -29.44
N ILE A 384 -1.09 -11.00 -28.89
CA ILE A 384 0.22 -11.03 -29.56
C ILE A 384 0.64 -12.48 -29.86
N GLY A 385 0.53 -13.36 -28.86
CA GLY A 385 0.87 -14.78 -28.98
C GLY A 385 0.18 -15.45 -30.16
N LYS A 386 -1.11 -15.16 -30.40
CA LYS A 386 -1.84 -15.64 -31.59
C LYS A 386 -1.26 -15.14 -32.91
N VAL A 387 -0.82 -13.88 -32.97
CA VAL A 387 -0.24 -13.28 -34.18
C VAL A 387 1.13 -13.88 -34.49
N ILE A 388 1.95 -14.10 -33.46
CA ILE A 388 3.32 -14.62 -33.62
C ILE A 388 3.40 -16.15 -33.58
N ASN A 389 2.26 -16.84 -33.48
CA ASN A 389 2.27 -18.29 -33.47
C ASN A 389 2.78 -18.80 -34.83
N ASP A 390 3.69 -19.76 -34.80
CA ASP A 390 4.30 -20.39 -35.99
C ASP A 390 5.04 -19.43 -36.95
N CYS A 391 5.36 -18.20 -36.56
CA CYS A 391 6.18 -17.29 -37.37
C CYS A 391 7.71 -17.47 -37.16
N GLY A 392 8.11 -18.49 -36.40
CA GLY A 392 9.52 -18.82 -36.14
C GLY A 392 10.15 -18.10 -34.94
N LEU A 393 9.48 -17.10 -34.34
CA LEU A 393 10.01 -16.39 -33.16
C LEU A 393 10.20 -17.31 -31.94
N SER A 394 9.30 -18.28 -31.74
CA SER A 394 9.43 -19.28 -30.68
C SER A 394 10.67 -20.15 -30.88
N THR A 395 10.99 -20.55 -32.11
CA THR A 395 12.22 -21.28 -32.45
C THR A 395 13.45 -20.46 -32.13
N ILE A 396 13.49 -19.18 -32.53
CA ILE A 396 14.60 -18.27 -32.21
C ILE A 396 14.80 -18.18 -30.70
N MET A 397 13.71 -18.02 -29.93
CA MET A 397 13.79 -17.95 -28.47
C MET A 397 14.31 -19.24 -27.82
N VAL A 398 13.99 -20.40 -28.39
CA VAL A 398 14.45 -21.71 -27.89
C VAL A 398 15.93 -21.92 -28.21
N GLU A 399 16.33 -21.71 -29.46
CA GLU A 399 17.73 -21.88 -29.90
C GLU A 399 18.67 -20.85 -29.25
N SER A 400 18.16 -19.68 -28.87
CA SER A 400 18.91 -18.65 -28.13
C SER A 400 18.90 -18.84 -26.61
N GLU A 401 18.40 -19.97 -26.11
CA GLU A 401 18.29 -20.30 -24.67
C GLU A 401 17.46 -19.31 -23.83
N MET A 402 16.61 -18.50 -24.47
CA MET A 402 15.76 -17.52 -23.79
C MET A 402 14.49 -18.16 -23.20
N LEU A 403 14.06 -19.27 -23.83
CA LEU A 403 12.83 -20.00 -23.54
C LEU A 403 13.05 -21.52 -23.67
N ALA A 404 12.73 -22.28 -22.63
CA ALA A 404 12.73 -23.74 -22.74
C ALA A 404 11.63 -24.23 -23.69
N SER A 405 11.92 -25.28 -24.48
CA SER A 405 10.97 -25.88 -25.43
C SER A 405 9.62 -26.26 -24.79
N GLY A 406 9.65 -26.83 -23.57
CA GLY A 406 8.44 -27.17 -22.81
C GLY A 406 7.61 -25.97 -22.33
N SER A 407 8.11 -24.75 -22.44
CA SER A 407 7.44 -23.52 -21.98
C SER A 407 6.79 -22.72 -23.13
N VAL A 408 6.98 -23.12 -24.39
CA VAL A 408 6.51 -22.37 -25.58
C VAL A 408 4.99 -22.18 -25.57
N SER A 409 4.22 -23.25 -25.37
CA SER A 409 2.75 -23.19 -25.38
C SER A 409 2.21 -22.16 -24.39
N SER A 410 2.76 -22.17 -23.19
CA SER A 410 2.33 -21.30 -22.10
C SER A 410 2.80 -19.83 -22.24
N PHE A 411 3.81 -19.57 -23.07
CA PHE A 411 4.19 -18.23 -23.53
C PHE A 411 3.22 -17.73 -24.62
N ILE A 412 2.97 -18.53 -25.66
CA ILE A 412 2.03 -18.21 -26.75
C ILE A 412 0.61 -17.98 -26.20
N ASP A 413 0.20 -18.76 -25.21
CA ASP A 413 -1.11 -18.61 -24.56
C ASP A 413 -1.23 -17.36 -23.66
N GLY A 414 -0.14 -16.65 -23.40
CA GLY A 414 -0.12 -15.47 -22.52
C GLY A 414 -0.34 -15.78 -21.03
N LYS A 415 -0.27 -17.04 -20.61
CA LYS A 415 -0.63 -17.50 -19.25
C LYS A 415 0.44 -17.20 -18.19
N HIS A 416 1.72 -17.15 -18.57
CA HIS A 416 2.79 -16.80 -17.63
C HIS A 416 3.19 -15.34 -17.76
N PHE A 417 2.56 -14.49 -16.94
CA PHE A 417 2.77 -13.03 -16.94
C PHE A 417 4.25 -12.62 -16.95
N ASN A 418 5.03 -13.05 -15.95
CA ASN A 418 6.44 -12.66 -15.82
C ASN A 418 7.29 -13.08 -17.03
N ARG A 419 6.98 -14.23 -17.61
CA ARG A 419 7.69 -14.73 -18.79
C ARG A 419 7.36 -13.90 -20.01
N CYS A 420 6.08 -13.63 -20.25
CA CYS A 420 5.62 -12.82 -21.39
C CYS A 420 6.14 -11.39 -21.29
N ARG A 421 6.04 -10.77 -20.10
CA ARG A 421 6.55 -9.44 -19.78
C ARG A 421 8.05 -9.30 -20.05
N ARG A 422 8.84 -10.37 -19.85
CA ARG A 422 10.28 -10.38 -20.15
C ARG A 422 10.57 -10.64 -21.63
N LEU A 423 9.95 -11.65 -22.22
CA LEU A 423 10.33 -12.16 -23.55
C LEU A 423 9.84 -11.29 -24.70
N HIS A 424 8.62 -10.74 -24.64
CA HIS A 424 8.10 -9.90 -25.74
C HIS A 424 8.98 -8.66 -25.98
N PRO A 425 9.31 -7.83 -24.97
CA PRO A 425 10.17 -6.66 -25.19
C PRO A 425 11.58 -7.04 -25.62
N MET A 426 12.13 -8.12 -25.07
CA MET A 426 13.49 -8.58 -25.42
C MET A 426 13.58 -9.04 -26.88
N MET A 427 12.57 -9.75 -27.36
CA MET A 427 12.49 -10.16 -28.77
C MET A 427 12.26 -8.97 -29.70
N ALA A 428 11.35 -8.06 -29.33
CA ALA A 428 11.09 -6.85 -30.10
C ALA A 428 12.37 -6.01 -30.26
N LEU A 429 13.09 -5.77 -29.15
CA LEU A 429 14.36 -5.05 -29.15
C LEU A 429 15.41 -5.74 -30.02
N GLY A 430 15.57 -7.07 -29.89
CA GLY A 430 16.52 -7.84 -30.69
C GLY A 430 16.27 -7.70 -32.20
N LEU A 431 15.00 -7.78 -32.62
CA LEU A 431 14.60 -7.58 -34.02
C LEU A 431 14.85 -6.14 -34.47
N GLN A 432 14.52 -5.14 -33.65
CA GLN A 432 14.76 -3.72 -33.96
C GLN A 432 16.24 -3.41 -34.12
N ILE A 433 17.11 -3.95 -33.27
CA ILE A 433 18.58 -3.78 -33.39
C ILE A 433 19.08 -4.40 -34.70
N MET A 434 18.59 -5.59 -35.07
CA MET A 434 18.96 -6.21 -36.35
C MET A 434 18.47 -5.39 -37.55
N HIS A 435 17.25 -4.86 -37.47
CA HIS A 435 16.68 -4.00 -38.49
C HIS A 435 17.47 -2.69 -38.64
N PHE A 436 17.83 -2.04 -37.53
CA PHE A 436 18.70 -0.86 -37.53
C PHE A 436 20.09 -1.14 -38.11
N ARG A 437 20.69 -2.29 -37.78
CA ARG A 437 21.97 -2.71 -38.40
C ARG A 437 21.84 -2.95 -39.90
N SER A 438 20.70 -3.46 -40.37
CA SER A 438 20.41 -3.60 -41.80
C SER A 438 20.35 -2.23 -42.49
N PHE A 439 19.63 -1.28 -41.89
CA PHE A 439 19.57 0.11 -42.34
C PHE A 439 20.97 0.72 -42.54
N LEU A 440 21.83 0.65 -41.51
CA LEU A 440 23.19 1.20 -41.60
C LEU A 440 24.01 0.58 -42.73
N ARG A 441 23.89 -0.73 -42.95
CA ARG A 441 24.58 -1.42 -44.05
C ARG A 441 24.02 -1.01 -45.41
N HIS A 442 22.70 -0.93 -45.54
CA HIS A 442 22.03 -0.62 -46.80
C HIS A 442 22.32 0.81 -47.26
N LYS A 443 22.31 1.77 -46.33
CA LYS A 443 22.63 3.17 -46.61
C LYS A 443 24.14 3.49 -46.53
N ASN A 444 24.97 2.51 -46.15
CA ASN A 444 26.41 2.68 -45.95
C ASN A 444 26.75 3.82 -44.96
N ILE A 445 25.97 3.94 -43.89
CA ILE A 445 26.13 4.98 -42.86
C ILE A 445 27.16 4.52 -41.83
N LYS A 446 28.08 5.41 -41.47
CA LYS A 446 28.99 5.22 -40.34
C LYS A 446 28.54 6.11 -39.19
N ILE A 447 28.38 5.49 -38.01
CA ILE A 447 28.07 6.23 -36.79
C ILE A 447 29.31 7.00 -36.35
N SER A 448 29.15 8.30 -36.17
CA SER A 448 30.19 9.21 -35.69
C SER A 448 30.19 9.30 -34.17
N GLU A 449 31.32 9.72 -33.59
CA GLU A 449 31.53 9.74 -32.14
C GLU A 449 30.60 10.73 -31.41
N ASP A 450 30.26 11.84 -32.06
CA ASP A 450 29.32 12.85 -31.57
C ASP A 450 27.89 12.31 -31.41
N ILE A 451 27.46 11.37 -32.28
CA ILE A 451 26.19 10.67 -32.14
C ILE A 451 26.19 9.77 -30.89
N ILE A 452 27.29 9.06 -30.65
CA ILE A 452 27.45 8.18 -29.49
C ILE A 452 27.40 8.99 -28.20
N GLN A 453 28.15 10.10 -28.14
CA GLN A 453 28.23 10.98 -26.97
C GLN A 453 26.88 11.60 -26.61
N GLU A 454 26.13 12.11 -27.59
CA GLU A 454 24.80 12.66 -27.29
C GLU A 454 23.81 11.56 -26.87
N ASN A 455 23.85 10.38 -27.50
CA ASN A 455 22.97 9.28 -27.13
C ASN A 455 23.24 8.79 -25.68
N GLU A 456 24.51 8.73 -25.26
CA GLU A 456 24.91 8.42 -23.87
C GLU A 456 24.44 9.50 -22.88
N TRP A 457 24.51 10.77 -23.27
CA TRP A 457 23.97 11.87 -22.46
C TRP A 457 22.45 11.76 -22.30
N LEU A 458 21.73 11.51 -23.40
CA LEU A 458 20.27 11.38 -23.41
C LEU A 458 19.77 10.20 -22.58
N GLN A 459 20.52 9.10 -22.48
CA GLN A 459 20.20 7.95 -21.60
C GLN A 459 20.05 8.35 -20.12
N ASN A 460 20.67 9.44 -19.70
CA ASN A 460 20.66 9.93 -18.31
C ASN A 460 19.93 11.27 -18.17
N CYS A 461 19.31 11.76 -19.24
CA CYS A 461 18.62 13.04 -19.27
C CYS A 461 17.18 12.89 -18.77
N GLN A 462 16.71 13.86 -17.98
CA GLN A 462 15.32 13.90 -17.52
C GLN A 462 14.38 14.30 -18.66
N GLU A 463 13.12 13.83 -18.61
CA GLU A 463 12.12 14.01 -19.66
C GLU A 463 11.97 15.46 -20.15
N PHE A 464 11.92 16.43 -19.23
CA PHE A 464 11.74 17.85 -19.55
C PHE A 464 12.93 18.48 -20.30
N SER A 465 14.10 17.83 -20.28
CA SER A 465 15.33 18.26 -20.97
C SER A 465 15.67 17.39 -22.18
N PHE A 466 14.77 16.49 -22.58
CA PHE A 466 15.04 15.47 -23.59
C PHE A 466 14.96 16.04 -25.03
N PHE A 467 16.04 16.69 -25.47
CA PHE A 467 16.17 17.25 -26.82
C PHE A 467 17.41 16.72 -27.52
N ILE A 468 17.25 16.34 -28.79
CA ILE A 468 18.36 16.00 -29.69
C ILE A 468 18.88 17.32 -30.26
N HIS A 469 20.11 17.68 -29.93
CA HIS A 469 20.81 18.88 -30.38
C HIS A 469 21.74 18.59 -31.56
N ASN A 470 22.25 17.36 -31.69
CA ASN A 470 23.09 16.96 -32.81
C ASN A 470 22.22 16.75 -34.07
N GLU A 471 22.45 17.56 -35.09
CA GLU A 471 21.73 17.45 -36.37
C GLU A 471 21.97 16.09 -37.06
N SER A 472 23.17 15.50 -36.95
CA SER A 472 23.46 14.17 -37.52
C SER A 472 22.71 13.04 -36.81
N LEU A 473 22.53 13.09 -35.48
CA LEU A 473 21.67 12.13 -34.76
C LEU A 473 20.20 12.31 -35.14
N LYS A 474 19.76 13.54 -35.36
CA LYS A 474 18.39 13.84 -35.80
C LYS A 474 18.12 13.34 -37.21
N GLU A 475 19.00 13.63 -38.16
CA GLU A 475 18.97 13.11 -39.53
C GLU A 475 18.98 11.57 -39.54
N LEU A 476 19.85 10.95 -38.74
CA LEU A 476 19.91 9.49 -38.60
C LEU A 476 18.56 8.90 -38.13
N CYS A 477 17.93 9.53 -37.13
CA CYS A 477 16.62 9.10 -36.63
C CYS A 477 15.54 9.24 -37.70
N GLU A 478 15.53 10.35 -38.44
CA GLU A 478 14.54 10.62 -39.49
C GLU A 478 14.70 9.65 -40.67
N GLU A 479 15.93 9.41 -41.14
CA GLU A 479 16.22 8.43 -42.19
C GLU A 479 15.85 7.01 -41.77
N TYR A 480 16.08 6.65 -40.50
CA TYR A 480 15.71 5.34 -40.00
C TYR A 480 14.18 5.14 -39.95
N VAL A 481 13.42 6.17 -39.57
CA VAL A 481 11.95 6.13 -39.61
C VAL A 481 11.44 5.93 -41.04
N ILE A 482 12.05 6.61 -42.02
CA ILE A 482 11.71 6.39 -43.43
C ILE A 482 12.01 4.94 -43.83
N TYR A 483 13.18 4.42 -43.47
CA TYR A 483 13.56 3.04 -43.77
C TYR A 483 12.60 2.02 -43.14
N GLU A 484 12.16 2.24 -41.90
CA GLU A 484 11.16 1.40 -41.23
C GLU A 484 9.81 1.38 -41.96
N GLN A 485 9.35 2.52 -42.47
CA GLN A 485 8.13 2.54 -43.27
C GLN A 485 8.30 1.82 -44.62
N GLN A 486 9.44 2.01 -45.28
CA GLN A 486 9.74 1.34 -46.55
C GLN A 486 9.75 -0.19 -46.39
N THR A 487 10.47 -0.71 -45.39
CA THR A 487 10.56 -2.15 -45.15
C THR A 487 9.23 -2.74 -44.70
N LEU A 488 8.42 -2.00 -43.93
CA LEU A 488 7.07 -2.42 -43.54
C LEU A 488 6.14 -2.54 -44.75
N ASN A 489 6.29 -1.66 -45.74
CA ASN A 489 5.53 -1.68 -47.00
C ASN A 489 6.09 -2.69 -48.03
N GLY A 490 7.24 -3.30 -47.75
CA GLY A 490 7.91 -4.24 -48.64
C GLY A 490 8.64 -3.60 -49.83
N GLU A 491 9.08 -2.34 -49.67
CA GLU A 491 9.84 -1.57 -50.68
C GLU A 491 11.34 -1.89 -50.74
#